data_AF-A0A7X0Y5V1-F1
#
_entry.id   AF-A0A7X0Y5V1-F1
#
_cell.length_a   1.000
_cell.length_b   1.000
_cell.length_c   1.000
_cell.angle_alpha   90.00
_cell.angle_beta   90.00
_cell.angle_gamma   90.00
#
_symmetry.space_group_name_H-M   'P 1'
#
loop_
_entity.id
_entity.type
_entity.pdbx_description
1 polymer ?
#
loop_
_entity_poly.entity_id
_entity_poly.type
_entity_poly.pdbx_seq_one_letter_code
_entity_poly.pdbx_strand_id
1 'polypeptide(L)' 'MKIRQKEVLYDLLKKSPEYIDEIERNGVNNLNSESVEKIIDILLTAFTNYGLEDDEPNKYGLEIEDLIDIINDAE' A
#
# COMPACT_ATOMS: atom_id res chain seq x y z
N MET A 1 -8.84 -2.34 -7.32
CA MET A 1 -8.68 -2.22 -5.86
C MET A 1 -10.04 -2.09 -5.18
N LYS A 2 -10.27 -2.80 -4.07
CA LYS A 2 -11.51 -2.70 -3.25
C LYS A 2 -11.50 -1.43 -2.40
N ILE A 3 -12.67 -0.95 -1.95
CA ILE A 3 -12.78 0.27 -1.11
C ILE A 3 -11.91 0.16 0.15
N ARG A 4 -12.03 -0.96 0.87
CA ARG A 4 -11.24 -1.22 2.09
C ARG A 4 -9.72 -1.19 1.84
N GLN A 5 -9.26 -1.77 0.74
CA GLN A 5 -7.85 -1.72 0.33
C GLN A 5 -7.40 -0.28 0.06
N LYS A 6 -8.25 0.53 -0.59
CA LYS A 6 -7.98 1.96 -0.81
C LYS A 6 -7.84 2.72 0.51
N GLU A 7 -8.73 2.47 1.47
CA GLU A 7 -8.69 3.12 2.78
C GLU A 7 -7.43 2.76 3.57
N VAL A 8 -7.05 1.47 3.59
CA VAL A 8 -5.81 1.01 4.25
C VAL A 8 -4.58 1.63 3.58
N LEU A 9 -4.51 1.57 2.24
CA LEU A 9 -3.41 2.19 1.48
C LEU A 9 -3.28 3.68 1.80
N TYR A 10 -4.39 4.40 1.90
CA TYR A 10 -4.36 5.85 2.16
C TYR A 10 -4.00 6.19 3.59
N ASP A 11 -4.40 5.37 4.57
CA ASP A 11 -3.93 5.55 5.95
C ASP A 11 -2.41 5.31 6.07
N LEU A 12 -1.89 4.30 5.36
CA LEU A 12 -0.45 4.01 5.32
C LEU A 12 0.35 5.11 4.61
N LEU A 13 -0.22 5.71 3.57
CA LEU A 13 0.37 6.81 2.81
C LEU A 13 0.08 8.21 3.38
N LYS A 14 -0.59 8.35 4.53
CA LYS A 14 -1.00 9.67 5.07
C LYS A 14 0.17 10.63 5.33
N LYS A 15 1.37 10.09 5.52
CA LYS A 15 2.62 10.88 5.70
C LYS A 15 3.31 11.23 4.38
N SER A 16 2.83 10.69 3.27
CA SER A 16 3.33 10.88 1.91
C SER A 16 2.16 11.15 0.95
N PRO A 17 1.43 12.27 1.14
CA PRO A 17 0.24 12.60 0.36
C PRO A 17 0.51 12.71 -1.15
N GLU A 18 1.75 12.96 -1.56
CA GLU A 18 2.18 12.98 -2.95
C GLU A 18 1.83 11.69 -3.71
N TYR A 19 1.94 10.53 -3.05
CA TYR A 19 1.61 9.24 -3.66
C TYR A 19 0.09 9.02 -3.73
N ILE A 20 -0.66 9.56 -2.76
CA ILE A 20 -2.13 9.55 -2.80
C ILE A 20 -2.62 10.36 -4.01
N ASP A 21 -2.08 11.58 -4.17
CA ASP A 21 -2.43 12.46 -5.28
C ASP A 21 -2.08 11.84 -6.64
N GLU A 22 -0.94 11.15 -6.73
CA GLU A 22 -0.55 10.44 -7.94
C GLU A 22 -1.51 9.28 -8.25
N ILE A 23 -1.86 8.48 -7.25
CA ILE A 23 -2.83 7.37 -7.40
C ILE A 23 -4.21 7.90 -7.83
N GLU A 24 -4.70 8.99 -7.25
CA GLU A 24 -6.00 9.57 -7.65
C GLU A 24 -5.95 10.14 -9.07
N ARG A 25 -4.82 10.71 -9.49
CA ARG A 25 -4.68 11.34 -10.80
C ARG A 25 -4.47 10.33 -11.92
N ASN A 26 -3.62 9.33 -11.69
CA ASN A 26 -3.15 8.41 -12.73
C ASN A 26 -3.81 7.03 -12.62
N GLY A 27 -4.30 6.67 -11.44
CA GLY A 27 -4.68 5.31 -11.08
C GLY A 27 -3.47 4.46 -10.68
N VAL A 28 -3.70 3.46 -9.81
CA VAL A 28 -2.65 2.55 -9.31
C VAL A 28 -1.87 1.87 -10.43
N ASN A 29 -2.52 1.56 -11.57
CA ASN A 29 -1.90 0.85 -12.69
C ASN A 29 -1.03 1.75 -13.59
N ASN A 30 -0.92 3.04 -13.30
CA ASN A 30 -0.15 4.00 -14.11
C ASN A 30 0.81 4.82 -13.22
N LEU A 31 1.26 4.22 -12.12
CA LEU A 31 2.30 4.81 -11.29
C LEU A 31 3.65 4.70 -12.00
N ASN A 32 4.51 5.70 -11.82
CA ASN A 32 5.88 5.58 -12.31
C ASN A 32 6.69 4.63 -11.41
N SER A 33 7.74 4.00 -11.95
CA SER A 33 8.54 3.00 -11.22
C SER A 33 9.16 3.54 -9.92
N GLU A 34 9.58 4.81 -9.88
CA GLU A 34 10.12 5.41 -8.65
C GLU A 34 9.04 5.50 -7.56
N SER A 35 7.82 5.89 -7.92
CA SER A 35 6.68 5.92 -7.00
C SER A 35 6.27 4.52 -6.56
N VAL A 36 6.28 3.52 -7.45
CA VAL A 36 6.02 2.12 -7.12
C VAL A 36 7.01 1.63 -6.06
N GLU A 37 8.32 1.81 -6.27
CA GLU A 37 9.36 1.42 -5.31
C GLU A 37 9.16 2.07 -3.94
N LYS A 38 8.85 3.38 -3.92
CA LYS A 38 8.66 4.13 -2.66
C LYS A 38 7.41 3.70 -1.91
N ILE A 39 6.31 3.45 -2.62
CA ILE A 39 5.06 2.96 -2.02
C ILE A 39 5.30 1.56 -1.44
N ILE A 40 5.98 0.66 -2.17
CA ILE A 40 6.30 -0.69 -1.68
C ILE A 40 7.16 -0.61 -0.41
N ASP A 41 8.17 0.26 -0.35
CA ASP A 41 9.02 0.41 0.84
C ASP A 41 8.21 0.87 2.08
N ILE A 42 7.24 1.78 1.89
CA ILE A 42 6.32 2.22 2.94
C ILE A 42 5.44 1.04 3.40
N LEU A 43 4.89 0.27 2.48
CA LEU A 43 4.04 -0.88 2.79
C LEU A 43 4.82 -1.98 3.52
N LEU A 44 6.04 -2.30 3.09
CA LEU A 44 6.92 -3.27 3.77
C LEU A 44 7.30 -2.82 5.18
N THR A 45 7.57 -1.52 5.34
CA THR A 45 7.82 -0.91 6.66
C THR A 45 6.59 -1.05 7.56
N ALA A 46 5.39 -0.80 7.02
CA ALA A 46 4.14 -0.98 7.77
C ALA A 46 3.87 -2.45 8.14
N PHE A 47 4.12 -3.37 7.21
CA PHE A 47 4.00 -4.80 7.44
C PHE A 47 4.92 -5.25 8.60
N THR A 48 6.18 -4.81 8.58
CA THR A 48 7.15 -5.17 9.63
C THR A 48 6.76 -4.62 11.00
N ASN A 49 6.23 -3.39 11.04
CA ASN A 49 5.90 -2.72 12.29
C ASN A 49 4.57 -3.19 12.90
N TYR A 50 3.56 -3.48 12.07
CA TYR A 50 2.19 -3.68 12.55
C TYR A 50 1.57 -4.97 12.02
N GLY A 51 2.01 -5.43 10.86
CA GLY A 51 1.54 -6.66 10.23
C GLY A 51 2.14 -7.93 10.83
N LEU A 52 3.00 -7.85 11.86
CA LEU A 52 3.50 -9.03 12.58
C LEU A 52 2.92 -9.14 14.00
N GLU A 53 2.25 -8.09 14.48
CA GLU A 53 1.75 -7.99 15.87
C GLU A 53 0.26 -8.39 16.00
N ASP A 54 -0.44 -8.70 14.91
CA ASP A 54 -1.87 -9.01 14.92
C ASP A 54 -2.12 -10.47 15.35
N ASP A 55 -3.02 -10.66 16.33
CA ASP A 55 -3.46 -11.98 16.79
C ASP A 55 -4.20 -12.74 15.66
N GLU A 56 -4.09 -14.07 15.63
CA GLU A 56 -4.60 -14.87 14.51
C GLU A 56 -6.12 -14.71 14.24
N PRO A 57 -6.52 -14.60 12.96
CA PRO A 57 -5.67 -14.48 11.78
C PRO A 57 -5.14 -13.04 11.64
N ASN A 58 -3.84 -12.91 11.34
CA ASN A 58 -3.13 -11.66 11.08
C ASN A 58 -3.72 -10.92 9.87
N LYS A 59 -4.87 -10.31 10.11
CA LYS A 59 -5.75 -9.79 9.07
C LYS A 59 -5.16 -8.52 8.50
N TYR A 60 -4.50 -7.73 9.35
CA TYR A 60 -3.85 -6.52 8.93
C TYR A 60 -2.60 -6.79 8.08
N GLY A 61 -1.77 -7.78 8.45
CA GLY A 61 -0.62 -8.19 7.65
C GLY A 61 -1.00 -8.70 6.26
N LEU A 62 -2.04 -9.55 6.17
CA LEU A 62 -2.56 -10.04 4.88
C LEU A 62 -3.11 -8.91 4.00
N GLU A 63 -3.74 -7.90 4.60
CA GLU A 63 -4.22 -6.72 3.85
C GLU A 63 -3.07 -5.90 3.26
N ILE A 64 -1.93 -5.82 3.95
CA ILE A 64 -0.74 -5.12 3.44
C ILE A 64 -0.06 -5.94 2.34
N GLU A 65 0.02 -7.26 2.49
CA GLU A 65 0.55 -8.17 1.46
C GLU A 65 -0.25 -8.06 0.15
N ASP A 66 -1.59 -8.12 0.24
CA ASP A 66 -2.50 -7.89 -0.89
C ASP A 66 -2.23 -6.54 -1.58
N LEU A 67 -1.90 -5.49 -0.82
CA LEU A 67 -1.59 -4.17 -1.36
C LEU A 67 -0.23 -4.14 -2.06
N ILE A 68 0.78 -4.80 -1.51
CA ILE A 68 2.11 -4.90 -2.13
C ILE A 68 1.98 -5.58 -3.49
N ASP A 69 1.24 -6.68 -3.57
CA ASP A 69 1.02 -7.39 -4.84
C ASP A 69 0.33 -6.48 -5.88
N ILE A 70 -0.71 -5.75 -5.47
CA ILE A 70 -1.44 -4.83 -6.36
C ILE A 70 -0.52 -3.71 -6.88
N ILE A 71 0.36 -3.16 -6.04
CA ILE A 71 1.25 -2.06 -6.43
C ILE A 71 2.42 -2.58 -7.27
N ASN A 72 2.94 -3.76 -6.97
CA ASN A 72 4.05 -4.36 -7.69
C ASN A 72 3.63 -4.88 -9.08
N ASP A 73 2.40 -5.37 -9.23
CA ASP A 73 1.82 -5.75 -10.53
C ASP A 73 1.48 -4.54 -11.43
N ALA A 74 1.65 -3.31 -10.94
CA ALA A 74 1.44 -2.09 -11.72
C ALA A 74 2.66 -1.68 -12.56
N GLU A 75 3.81 -2.34 -12.41
CA GLU A 75 5.02 -2.19 -13.25
C GLU A 75 4.93 -2.99 -14.56
#